data_AF-A0A8S2FDD4-F1
#
_entry.id   AF-A0A8S2FDD4-F1
#
_cell.length_a   1.000
_cell.length_b   1.000
_cell.length_c   1.000
_cell.angle_alpha   90.00
_cell.angle_beta   90.00
_cell.angle_gamma   90.00
#
_symmetry.space_group_name_H-M   'P 1'
#
loop_
_entity.id
_entity.type
_entity.pdbx_description
1 polymer ?
#
loop_
_entity_poly.entity_id
_entity_poly.type
_entity_poly.pdbx_seq_one_letter_code
_entity_poly.pdbx_strand_id
1 'polypeptide(L)'
;VNNFLTGVLWGQEVDGKWEWISNEPSLRKPEAYPNSITYFKYLENQVVKVAIDRKMLREKTGNFVNHEGVRFKPYYDKLIRLLLYNEKTSEKRFHEDEIIEKEKTLETEKEKEDEIEIRPQHQSILYDEALPVNSYRSADGTLYHYILPAFFRLIRYLQRTNREYAIILRTMGDDSINFLQNAQNVLSNQHPNFLFEKLTNVNLNPGRIRRTGKLRKEDEKITLELPNPHDQDELLSIDDEVEISHRLKQFDGIHAIKDDFNYWCDNDYLYSSSKPIWFDPEKDIDVHDILFDDNFRVIDPNDSVVDIRLMNENTQRYKTVSFEHYSQLENVFAVQADLMEILENENYYIEKVEECERNLADLLSNTEILNRMRY
;
A
#
# COMPACT_ATOMS: atom_id res chain seq x y z
N VAL A 1 2.18 0.91 11.10
CA VAL A 1 3.50 0.48 11.64
C VAL A 1 3.47 -0.92 12.24
N ASN A 2 2.66 -1.24 13.26
CA ASN A 2 2.68 -2.59 13.84
C ASN A 2 2.38 -3.71 12.83
N ASN A 3 1.35 -3.56 12.00
CA ASN A 3 1.04 -4.53 10.92
C ASN A 3 2.24 -4.75 9.99
N PHE A 4 2.91 -3.67 9.57
CA PHE A 4 4.13 -3.75 8.77
C PHE A 4 5.21 -4.59 9.48
N LEU A 5 5.53 -4.26 10.74
CA LEU A 5 6.54 -5.00 11.51
C LEU A 5 6.22 -6.49 11.60
N THR A 6 4.96 -6.87 11.86
CA THR A 6 4.58 -8.29 11.90
C THR A 6 4.79 -9.01 10.57
N GLY A 7 4.71 -8.29 9.44
CA GLY A 7 4.93 -8.80 8.09
C GLY A 7 6.40 -8.89 7.67
N VAL A 8 7.34 -8.34 8.45
CA VAL A 8 8.78 -8.32 8.13
C VAL A 8 9.67 -8.89 9.23
N LEU A 9 9.06 -9.52 10.25
CA LEU A 9 9.77 -10.18 11.34
C LEU A 9 9.58 -11.69 11.24
N TRP A 10 10.69 -12.41 11.28
CA TRP A 10 10.77 -13.83 10.93
C TRP A 10 11.00 -14.70 12.16
N GLY A 11 10.36 -15.86 12.14
CA GLY A 11 10.50 -16.88 13.17
C GLY A 11 9.94 -18.21 12.70
N GLN A 12 9.78 -19.11 13.65
CA GLN A 12 9.27 -20.45 13.41
C GLN A 12 8.47 -20.93 14.62
N GLU A 13 7.60 -21.90 14.40
CA GLU A 13 6.92 -22.59 15.48
C GLU A 13 7.73 -23.82 15.92
N VAL A 14 8.07 -23.88 17.20
CA VAL A 14 8.76 -25.01 17.84
C VAL A 14 7.90 -25.47 19.00
N ASP A 15 7.48 -26.75 18.98
CA ASP A 15 6.65 -27.37 20.02
C ASP A 15 5.39 -26.55 20.39
N GLY A 16 4.73 -25.98 19.39
CA GLY A 16 3.50 -25.18 19.58
C GLY A 16 3.75 -23.74 20.07
N LYS A 17 5.00 -23.28 20.06
CA LYS A 17 5.39 -21.94 20.51
C LYS A 17 6.18 -21.20 19.43
N TRP A 18 5.95 -19.90 19.36
CA TRP A 18 6.70 -19.03 18.47
C TRP A 18 8.12 -18.78 18.99
N GLU A 19 9.11 -18.98 18.12
CA GLU A 19 10.50 -18.62 18.36
C GLU A 19 10.98 -17.63 17.29
N TRP A 20 11.61 -16.54 17.75
CA TRP A 20 12.16 -15.51 16.86
C TRP A 20 13.47 -15.97 16.23
N ILE A 21 13.58 -15.82 14.92
CA ILE A 21 14.81 -16.02 14.16
C ILE A 21 15.46 -14.66 13.87
N SER A 22 14.67 -13.68 13.45
CA SER A 22 15.19 -12.34 13.13
C SER A 22 15.38 -11.49 14.37
N ASN A 23 16.50 -10.76 14.42
CA ASN A 23 16.73 -9.71 15.42
C ASN A 23 16.35 -8.30 14.92
N GLU A 24 16.10 -8.18 13.63
CA GLU A 24 15.77 -6.95 12.93
C GLU A 24 14.70 -7.20 11.87
N PRO A 25 13.88 -6.20 11.51
CA PRO A 25 12.90 -6.34 10.44
C PRO A 25 13.60 -6.45 9.06
N SER A 26 13.08 -7.31 8.20
CA SER A 26 13.58 -7.54 6.83
C SER A 26 12.44 -8.00 5.93
N LEU A 27 12.33 -7.42 4.73
CA LEU A 27 11.42 -7.96 3.71
C LEU A 27 11.85 -9.34 3.21
N ARG A 28 13.16 -9.64 3.25
CA ARG A 28 13.73 -10.89 2.76
C ARG A 28 13.70 -11.97 3.83
N LYS A 29 13.26 -13.16 3.43
CA LYS A 29 13.33 -14.37 4.25
C LYS A 29 14.79 -14.71 4.57
N PRO A 30 15.14 -15.04 5.83
CA PRO A 30 16.47 -15.52 6.17
C PRO A 30 16.84 -16.80 5.41
N GLU A 31 17.91 -16.77 4.61
CA GLU A 31 18.34 -17.91 3.79
C GLU A 31 18.68 -19.15 4.63
N ALA A 32 19.26 -18.94 5.82
CA ALA A 32 19.61 -20.02 6.75
C ALA A 32 18.39 -20.76 7.33
N TYR A 33 17.18 -20.20 7.20
CA TYR A 33 15.95 -20.74 7.77
C TYR A 33 14.83 -20.80 6.73
N PRO A 34 14.89 -21.75 5.78
CA PRO A 34 13.98 -21.82 4.64
C PRO A 34 12.50 -22.01 5.03
N ASN A 35 12.26 -22.63 6.19
CA ASN A 35 10.92 -22.89 6.74
C ASN A 35 10.42 -21.77 7.67
N SER A 36 11.21 -20.70 7.86
CA SER A 36 10.75 -19.55 8.63
C SER A 36 9.58 -18.86 7.94
N ILE A 37 8.67 -18.35 8.75
CA ILE A 37 7.52 -17.55 8.32
C ILE A 37 7.56 -16.21 9.03
N THR A 38 6.74 -15.26 8.55
CA THR A 38 6.56 -13.99 9.25
C THR A 38 5.66 -14.17 10.46
N TYR A 39 5.79 -13.31 11.47
CA TYR A 39 4.90 -13.35 12.64
C TYR A 39 3.44 -13.10 12.25
N PHE A 40 3.20 -12.26 11.24
CA PHE A 40 1.88 -12.06 10.65
C PHE A 40 1.30 -13.39 10.15
N LYS A 41 2.08 -14.18 9.39
CA LYS A 41 1.60 -15.46 8.85
C LYS A 41 1.35 -16.50 9.94
N TYR A 42 2.19 -16.52 10.97
CA TYR A 42 1.96 -17.34 12.15
C TYR A 42 0.62 -17.00 12.83
N LEU A 43 0.35 -15.72 13.08
CA LEU A 43 -0.93 -15.29 13.64
C LEU A 43 -2.11 -15.58 12.70
N GLU A 44 -1.94 -15.35 11.40
CA GLU A 44 -2.97 -15.64 10.39
C GLU A 44 -3.36 -17.12 10.43
N ASN A 45 -2.39 -18.04 10.44
CA ASN A 45 -2.63 -19.49 10.48
C ASN A 45 -3.37 -19.94 11.76
N GLN A 46 -3.15 -19.26 12.88
CA GLN A 46 -3.83 -19.56 14.14
C GLN A 46 -5.24 -18.98 14.22
N VAL A 47 -5.39 -17.74 13.76
CA VAL A 47 -6.59 -16.91 14.00
C VAL A 47 -7.60 -17.02 12.86
N VAL A 48 -7.14 -17.01 11.61
CA VAL A 48 -8.00 -16.86 10.46
C VAL A 48 -8.48 -18.23 9.97
N LYS A 49 -9.76 -18.52 10.18
CA LYS A 49 -10.47 -19.68 9.62
C LYS A 49 -11.53 -19.24 8.61
N VAL A 50 -12.08 -18.04 8.79
CA VAL A 50 -13.05 -17.40 7.90
C VAL A 50 -12.74 -15.91 7.77
N ALA A 51 -13.30 -15.25 6.74
CA ALA A 51 -13.00 -13.84 6.43
C ALA A 51 -13.26 -12.88 7.62
N ILE A 52 -14.27 -13.15 8.46
CA ILE A 52 -14.59 -12.32 9.63
C ILE A 52 -13.50 -12.34 10.71
N ASP A 53 -12.68 -13.40 10.76
CA ASP A 53 -11.58 -13.52 11.73
C ASP A 53 -10.43 -12.54 11.43
N ARG A 54 -10.35 -12.00 10.21
CA ARG A 54 -9.34 -10.98 9.87
C ARG A 54 -9.47 -9.72 10.73
N LYS A 55 -10.65 -9.43 11.30
CA LYS A 55 -10.80 -8.35 12.29
C LYS A 55 -9.98 -8.65 13.56
N MET A 56 -10.07 -9.88 14.06
CA MET A 56 -9.28 -10.33 15.22
C MET A 56 -7.79 -10.35 14.90
N LEU A 57 -7.40 -10.74 13.68
CA LEU A 57 -6.00 -10.65 13.24
C LEU A 57 -5.50 -9.20 13.32
N ARG A 58 -6.26 -8.23 12.78
CA ARG A 58 -5.92 -6.79 12.82
C ARG A 58 -5.79 -6.26 14.25
N GLU A 59 -6.64 -6.70 15.17
CA GLU A 59 -6.56 -6.30 16.58
C GLU A 59 -5.27 -6.82 17.23
N LYS A 60 -4.92 -8.09 17.01
CA LYS A 60 -3.68 -8.68 17.53
C LYS A 60 -2.42 -8.05 16.93
N THR A 61 -2.37 -7.92 15.61
CA THR A 61 -1.22 -7.29 14.93
C THR A 61 -1.14 -5.81 15.26
N GLY A 62 -2.27 -5.13 15.48
CA GLY A 62 -2.34 -3.71 15.81
C GLY A 62 -1.67 -3.32 17.13
N ASN A 63 -1.53 -4.24 18.08
CA ASN A 63 -0.93 -3.98 19.41
C ASN A 63 0.40 -4.73 19.64
N PHE A 64 1.01 -5.23 18.57
CA PHE A 64 2.16 -6.15 18.60
C PHE A 64 3.29 -5.74 19.55
N VAL A 65 3.82 -4.51 19.44
CA VAL A 65 4.99 -4.09 20.24
C VAL A 65 4.70 -3.87 21.73
N ASN A 66 3.44 -3.84 22.13
CA ASN A 66 3.06 -3.75 23.54
C ASN A 66 2.93 -5.14 24.20
N HIS A 67 3.02 -6.22 23.42
CA HIS A 67 2.87 -7.61 23.88
C HIS A 67 4.01 -8.50 23.36
N GLU A 68 3.77 -9.36 22.36
CA GLU A 68 4.73 -10.34 21.87
C GLU A 68 5.95 -9.69 21.16
N GLY A 69 5.79 -8.46 20.69
CA GLY A 69 6.77 -7.70 19.93
C GLY A 69 7.62 -6.72 20.73
N VAL A 70 7.59 -6.74 22.07
CA VAL A 70 8.27 -5.74 22.93
C VAL A 70 9.74 -5.52 22.57
N ARG A 71 10.47 -6.59 22.22
CA ARG A 71 11.87 -6.50 21.78
C ARG A 71 12.08 -5.67 20.50
N PHE A 72 11.05 -5.49 19.69
CA PHE A 72 11.08 -4.73 18.43
C PHE A 72 10.52 -3.30 18.58
N LYS A 73 10.13 -2.90 19.81
CA LYS A 73 9.70 -1.54 20.11
C LYS A 73 10.67 -0.45 19.62
N PRO A 74 12.02 -0.61 19.69
CA PRO A 74 12.93 0.38 19.13
C PRO A 74 12.72 0.68 17.64
N TYR A 75 12.37 -0.33 16.83
CA TYR A 75 12.06 -0.15 15.41
C TYR A 75 10.72 0.55 15.22
N TYR A 76 9.70 0.19 16.00
CA TYR A 76 8.42 0.90 16.00
C TYR A 76 8.59 2.38 16.34
N ASP A 77 9.31 2.69 17.42
CA ASP A 77 9.54 4.07 17.87
C ASP A 77 10.31 4.88 16.81
N LYS A 78 11.29 4.25 16.13
CA LYS A 78 12.00 4.85 15.00
C LYS A 78 11.03 5.22 13.87
N LEU A 79 10.17 4.29 13.46
CA LEU A 79 9.23 4.52 12.35
C LEU A 79 8.16 5.55 12.69
N ILE A 80 7.60 5.50 13.90
CA ILE A 80 6.65 6.50 14.41
C ILE A 80 7.29 7.89 14.41
N ARG A 81 8.55 7.99 14.82
CA ARG A 81 9.29 9.26 14.78
C ARG A 81 9.47 9.81 13.37
N LEU A 82 9.72 8.95 12.38
CA LEU A 82 9.88 9.36 10.98
C LEU A 82 8.53 9.77 10.32
N LEU A 83 7.40 9.32 10.88
CA LEU A 83 6.07 9.68 10.40
C LEU A 83 5.55 11.03 10.94
N LEU A 84 6.25 11.65 11.90
CA LEU A 84 5.82 12.90 12.51
C LEU A 84 5.64 14.00 11.47
N TYR A 85 4.55 14.75 11.58
CA TYR A 85 4.26 15.88 10.69
C TYR A 85 5.24 17.03 10.90
N ASN A 86 5.48 17.37 12.17
CA ASN A 86 6.44 18.39 12.57
C ASN A 86 7.76 17.73 12.96
N GLU A 87 8.88 18.22 12.42
CA GLU A 87 10.20 17.74 12.82
C GLU A 87 10.42 17.92 14.33
N LYS A 88 11.12 16.96 14.95
CA LYS A 88 11.38 16.97 16.40
C LYS A 88 12.03 18.26 16.92
N THR A 89 12.82 18.91 16.08
CA THR A 89 13.56 20.14 16.39
C THR A 89 12.81 21.42 16.05
N SER A 90 11.60 21.32 15.49
CA SER A 90 10.81 22.49 15.09
C SER A 90 10.09 23.13 16.27
N GLU A 91 9.96 24.47 16.25
CA GLU A 91 9.19 25.21 17.26
C GLU A 91 7.75 24.72 17.38
N LYS A 92 7.12 24.38 16.25
CA LYS A 92 5.76 23.82 16.21
C LYS A 92 5.67 22.51 17.01
N ARG A 93 6.67 21.64 16.86
CA ARG A 93 6.72 20.39 17.62
C ARG A 93 6.98 20.62 19.10
N PHE A 94 7.87 21.54 19.46
CA PHE A 94 8.09 21.89 20.87
C PHE A 94 6.81 22.38 21.55
N HIS A 95 6.01 23.19 20.84
CA HIS A 95 4.72 23.67 21.35
C HIS A 95 3.70 22.52 21.50
N GLU A 96 3.61 21.63 20.51
CA GLU A 96 2.77 20.42 20.55
C GLU A 96 3.13 19.53 21.74
N ASP A 97 4.42 19.25 21.95
CA ASP A 97 4.92 18.45 23.08
C ASP A 97 4.63 19.12 24.44
N GLU A 98 4.75 20.45 24.54
CA GLU A 98 4.45 21.18 25.78
C GLU A 98 2.98 21.05 26.18
N ILE A 99 2.06 21.10 25.21
CA ILE A 99 0.63 20.91 25.44
C ILE A 99 0.36 19.48 25.90
N ILE A 100 0.85 18.50 25.15
CA ILE A 100 0.62 17.08 25.44
C ILE A 100 1.14 16.69 26.85
N GLU A 101 2.32 17.17 27.25
CA GLU A 101 2.88 16.88 28.57
C GLU A 101 2.11 17.56 29.72
N LYS A 102 1.58 18.77 29.50
CA LYS A 102 0.68 19.42 30.47
C LYS A 102 -0.60 18.60 30.67
N GLU A 103 -1.19 18.08 29.59
CA GLU A 103 -2.40 17.25 29.67
C GLU A 103 -2.18 15.96 30.43
N LYS A 104 -1.09 15.22 30.14
CA LYS A 104 -0.74 14.00 30.88
C LYS A 104 -0.57 14.25 32.37
N THR A 105 0.03 15.39 32.73
CA THR A 105 0.21 15.78 34.14
C THR A 105 -1.15 16.02 34.81
N LEU A 106 -2.05 16.76 34.15
CA LEU A 106 -3.40 17.04 34.66
C LEU A 106 -4.27 15.78 34.76
N GLU A 107 -4.17 14.83 33.84
CA GLU A 107 -4.86 13.54 33.91
C GLU A 107 -4.36 12.70 35.10
N THR A 108 -3.04 12.65 35.30
CA THR A 108 -2.43 11.93 36.43
C THR A 108 -2.81 12.55 37.78
N GLU A 109 -3.04 13.86 37.83
CA GLU A 109 -3.53 14.56 39.02
C GLU A 109 -5.01 14.31 39.26
N LYS A 110 -5.84 14.30 38.21
CA LYS A 110 -7.28 13.99 38.28
C LYS A 110 -7.56 12.52 38.62
N GLU A 111 -6.75 11.57 38.19
CA GLU A 111 -6.88 10.16 38.61
C GLU A 111 -6.64 9.95 40.11
N LYS A 112 -6.03 10.92 40.80
CA LYS A 112 -5.81 10.90 42.25
C LYS A 112 -6.90 11.61 43.04
N GLU A 113 -7.76 12.39 42.40
CA GLU A 113 -8.85 13.16 43.02
C GLU A 113 -10.18 12.67 42.43
N ASP A 114 -10.97 11.91 43.19
CA ASP A 114 -12.26 11.29 42.81
C ASP A 114 -13.40 12.31 42.46
N GLU A 115 -13.15 13.35 41.66
CA GLU A 115 -14.19 14.33 41.24
C GLU A 115 -14.38 14.43 39.72
N ILE A 116 -15.68 14.43 39.37
CA ILE A 116 -16.27 14.13 38.08
C ILE A 116 -16.36 15.40 37.22
N GLU A 117 -15.71 15.38 36.04
CA GLU A 117 -16.26 15.95 34.81
C GLU A 117 -15.67 15.16 33.61
N ILE A 118 -16.47 14.25 33.06
CA ILE A 118 -16.04 13.28 32.05
C ILE A 118 -15.86 13.99 30.70
N ARG A 119 -14.67 14.51 30.42
CA ARG A 119 -14.18 14.44 29.03
C ARG A 119 -13.93 12.96 28.73
N PRO A 120 -14.36 12.41 27.58
CA PRO A 120 -14.00 11.05 27.22
C PRO A 120 -12.48 10.91 27.31
N GLN A 121 -12.01 9.95 28.12
CA GLN A 121 -10.66 9.85 28.73
C GLN A 121 -9.45 9.77 27.77
N HIS A 122 -9.58 10.11 26.49
CA HIS A 122 -8.51 9.93 25.50
C HIS A 122 -8.52 10.98 24.37
N GLN A 123 -8.96 12.21 24.62
CA GLN A 123 -8.96 13.27 23.61
C GLN A 123 -8.19 14.50 24.11
N SER A 124 -6.98 14.68 23.57
CA SER A 124 -6.20 15.91 23.70
C SER A 124 -7.01 17.15 23.32
N ILE A 125 -6.79 18.30 23.97
CA ILE A 125 -7.38 19.60 23.62
C ILE A 125 -7.10 20.01 22.17
N LEU A 126 -6.04 19.45 21.57
CA LEU A 126 -5.70 19.67 20.17
C LEU A 126 -6.70 19.03 19.20
N TYR A 127 -7.61 18.17 19.66
CA TYR A 127 -8.61 17.53 18.81
C TYR A 127 -9.57 18.49 18.13
N ASP A 128 -9.91 19.60 18.80
CA ASP A 128 -10.81 20.62 18.25
C ASP A 128 -10.10 21.59 17.30
N GLU A 129 -8.76 21.54 17.23
CA GLU A 129 -8.00 22.35 16.29
C GLU A 129 -8.07 21.79 14.88
N ALA A 130 -8.17 22.69 13.90
CA ALA A 130 -8.16 22.32 12.48
C ALA A 130 -6.87 21.55 12.13
N LEU A 131 -7.04 20.41 11.46
CA LEU A 131 -5.92 19.60 11.02
C LEU A 131 -5.17 20.30 9.87
N PRO A 132 -3.83 20.38 9.95
CA PRO A 132 -3.02 20.74 8.79
C PRO A 132 -3.32 19.83 7.60
N VAL A 133 -3.17 20.36 6.39
CA VAL A 133 -3.27 19.55 5.16
C VAL A 133 -2.29 18.38 5.21
N ASN A 134 -2.73 17.20 4.79
CA ASN A 134 -1.95 15.96 4.82
C ASN A 134 -1.49 15.54 6.23
N SER A 135 -2.31 15.77 7.25
CA SER A 135 -2.04 15.33 8.61
C SER A 135 -3.07 14.36 9.15
N TYR A 136 -2.62 13.52 10.06
CA TYR A 136 -3.42 12.61 10.88
C TYR A 136 -3.12 12.92 12.36
N ARG A 137 -4.17 13.03 13.18
CA ARG A 137 -4.04 13.23 14.63
C ARG A 137 -4.37 11.94 15.37
N SER A 138 -3.43 11.47 16.20
CA SER A 138 -3.65 10.35 17.12
C SER A 138 -4.44 10.76 18.36
N ALA A 139 -4.86 9.76 19.15
CA ALA A 139 -5.59 9.93 20.43
C ALA A 139 -4.88 10.85 21.43
N ASP A 140 -3.55 10.85 21.44
CA ASP A 140 -2.75 11.72 22.31
C ASP A 140 -2.54 13.13 21.74
N GLY A 141 -3.17 13.46 20.60
CA GLY A 141 -3.04 14.76 19.95
C GLY A 141 -1.86 14.88 18.98
N THR A 142 -0.95 13.90 18.93
CA THR A 142 0.25 13.95 18.07
C THR A 142 -0.11 13.98 16.58
N LEU A 143 0.56 14.84 15.81
CA LEU A 143 0.38 14.95 14.36
C LEU A 143 1.39 14.10 13.56
N TYR A 144 0.85 13.32 12.62
CA TYR A 144 1.59 12.50 11.66
C TYR A 144 1.24 12.89 10.22
N HIS A 145 2.10 12.55 9.27
CA HIS A 145 1.74 12.64 7.85
C HIS A 145 0.66 11.60 7.49
N TYR A 146 -0.40 12.04 6.81
CA TYR A 146 -1.46 11.14 6.32
C TYR A 146 -0.99 10.35 5.08
N ILE A 147 -0.42 11.04 4.09
CA ILE A 147 0.27 10.49 2.93
C ILE A 147 1.77 10.77 3.09
N LEU A 148 2.58 9.74 2.82
CA LEU A 148 4.03 9.82 2.98
C LEU A 148 4.64 10.95 2.11
N PRO A 149 5.52 11.80 2.66
CA PRO A 149 6.24 12.85 1.92
C PRO A 149 6.90 12.37 0.62
N ALA A 150 7.47 11.17 0.59
CA ALA A 150 8.12 10.59 -0.58
C ALA A 150 7.18 10.45 -1.79
N PHE A 151 5.87 10.26 -1.57
CA PHE A 151 4.86 10.20 -2.64
C PHE A 151 4.78 11.53 -3.41
N PHE A 152 4.72 12.65 -2.68
CA PHE A 152 4.67 13.98 -3.30
C PHE A 152 5.99 14.37 -3.96
N ARG A 153 7.11 13.83 -3.48
CA ARG A 153 8.42 13.98 -4.12
C ARG A 153 8.48 13.27 -5.47
N LEU A 154 7.91 12.07 -5.58
CA LEU A 154 7.74 11.39 -6.87
C LEU A 154 6.97 12.27 -7.86
N ILE A 155 5.83 12.83 -7.46
CA ILE A 155 5.03 13.69 -8.35
C ILE A 155 5.84 14.92 -8.81
N ARG A 156 6.55 15.58 -7.90
CA ARG A 156 7.45 16.70 -8.26
C ARG A 156 8.52 16.27 -9.24
N TYR A 157 9.14 15.11 -9.03
CA TYR A 157 10.12 14.57 -9.96
C TYR A 157 9.51 14.37 -11.35
N LEU A 158 8.38 13.66 -11.46
CA LEU A 158 7.69 13.39 -12.73
C LEU A 158 7.32 14.70 -13.48
N GLN A 159 6.84 15.71 -12.75
CA GLN A 159 6.53 17.03 -13.34
C GLN A 159 7.78 17.75 -13.87
N ARG A 160 8.88 17.72 -13.12
CA ARG A 160 10.14 18.41 -13.45
C ARG A 160 10.91 17.73 -14.57
N THR A 161 10.83 16.40 -14.66
CA THR A 161 11.40 15.63 -15.77
C THR A 161 10.44 15.55 -16.97
N ASN A 162 9.29 16.24 -16.89
CA ASN A 162 8.29 16.36 -17.94
C ASN A 162 7.81 15.01 -18.47
N ARG A 163 7.57 14.06 -17.55
CA ARG A 163 7.00 12.75 -17.90
C ARG A 163 5.49 12.84 -18.01
N GLU A 164 4.94 12.05 -18.92
CA GLU A 164 3.52 11.71 -18.93
C GLU A 164 3.29 10.59 -17.91
N TYR A 165 2.29 10.74 -17.04
CA TYR A 165 2.04 9.76 -15.99
C TYR A 165 0.58 9.79 -15.54
N ALA A 166 0.14 8.64 -15.04
CA ALA A 166 -1.02 8.53 -14.17
C ALA A 166 -0.61 7.84 -12.87
N ILE A 167 -1.24 8.24 -11.77
CA ILE A 167 -1.12 7.53 -10.49
C ILE A 167 -2.50 6.95 -10.17
N ILE A 168 -2.58 5.64 -10.05
CA ILE A 168 -3.83 4.95 -9.72
C ILE A 168 -3.67 4.30 -8.35
N LEU A 169 -4.41 4.81 -7.35
CA LEU A 169 -4.50 4.16 -6.06
C LEU A 169 -5.33 2.88 -6.18
N ARG A 170 -4.65 1.73 -6.25
CA ARG A 170 -5.24 0.40 -6.28
C ARG A 170 -5.42 -0.13 -4.86
N THR A 171 -6.66 -0.25 -4.38
CA THR A 171 -6.95 -0.69 -3.00
C THR A 171 -7.98 -1.81 -2.96
N MET A 172 -7.82 -2.74 -2.02
CA MET A 172 -8.85 -3.73 -1.66
C MET A 172 -9.89 -3.15 -0.67
N GLY A 173 -9.59 -2.01 -0.04
CA GLY A 173 -10.41 -1.37 1.00
C GLY A 173 -11.26 -0.20 0.49
N ASP A 174 -11.70 0.64 1.42
CA ASP A 174 -12.60 1.78 1.16
C ASP A 174 -11.93 3.15 1.42
N ASP A 175 -10.64 3.17 1.74
CA ASP A 175 -9.94 4.38 2.22
C ASP A 175 -9.53 5.35 1.10
N SER A 176 -9.86 5.05 -0.16
CA SER A 176 -9.37 5.81 -1.32
C SER A 176 -9.87 7.26 -1.37
N ILE A 177 -11.10 7.53 -0.94
CA ILE A 177 -11.68 8.89 -0.99
C ILE A 177 -10.89 9.84 -0.09
N ASN A 178 -10.57 9.41 1.14
CA ASN A 178 -9.80 10.21 2.09
C ASN A 178 -8.39 10.50 1.55
N PHE A 179 -7.77 9.52 0.91
CA PHE A 179 -6.49 9.71 0.22
C PHE A 179 -6.61 10.75 -0.90
N LEU A 180 -7.60 10.61 -1.79
CA LEU A 180 -7.78 11.51 -2.93
C LEU A 180 -8.03 12.96 -2.50
N GLN A 181 -8.86 13.17 -1.47
CA GLN A 181 -9.10 14.50 -0.90
C GLN A 181 -7.82 15.13 -0.34
N ASN A 182 -7.03 14.36 0.42
CA ASN A 182 -5.74 14.85 0.95
C ASN A 182 -4.75 15.15 -0.18
N ALA A 183 -4.63 14.26 -1.17
CA ALA A 183 -3.77 14.48 -2.33
C ALA A 183 -4.19 15.74 -3.11
N GLN A 184 -5.50 15.95 -3.33
CA GLN A 184 -6.02 17.14 -4.00
C GLN A 184 -5.65 18.43 -3.26
N ASN A 185 -5.78 18.46 -1.92
CA ASN A 185 -5.42 19.65 -1.13
C ASN A 185 -3.92 19.96 -1.22
N VAL A 186 -3.06 18.92 -1.16
CA VAL A 186 -1.61 19.09 -1.30
C VAL A 186 -1.24 19.59 -2.69
N LEU A 187 -1.79 18.98 -3.74
CA LEU A 187 -1.49 19.31 -5.14
C LEU A 187 -2.06 20.66 -5.57
N SER A 188 -3.09 21.16 -4.88
CA SER A 188 -3.61 22.52 -5.00
C SER A 188 -2.80 23.55 -4.19
N ASN A 189 -1.58 23.21 -3.77
CA ASN A 189 -0.66 24.08 -3.03
C ASN A 189 -1.19 24.60 -1.69
N GLN A 190 -2.08 23.85 -1.03
CA GLN A 190 -2.54 24.19 0.33
C GLN A 190 -1.58 23.67 1.41
N HIS A 191 -0.63 22.80 1.05
CA HIS A 191 0.38 22.30 1.97
C HIS A 191 1.59 23.25 2.03
N PRO A 192 2.09 23.63 3.22
CA PRO A 192 3.15 24.64 3.35
C PRO A 192 4.48 24.25 2.70
N ASN A 193 4.84 22.96 2.73
CA ASN A 193 6.14 22.46 2.27
C ASN A 193 6.11 21.78 0.88
N PHE A 194 4.92 21.56 0.32
CA PHE A 194 4.74 20.88 -0.98
C PHE A 194 4.06 21.82 -1.94
N LEU A 195 4.87 22.42 -2.82
CA LEU A 195 4.45 23.35 -3.86
C LEU A 195 4.69 22.74 -5.23
N PHE A 196 3.68 22.73 -6.09
CA PHE A 196 3.70 22.18 -7.43
C PHE A 196 3.57 23.30 -8.45
N GLU A 197 4.40 23.24 -9.48
CA GLU A 197 4.40 24.21 -10.59
C GLU A 197 3.25 23.96 -11.56
N LYS A 198 2.90 22.69 -11.75
CA LYS A 198 1.80 22.24 -12.59
C LYS A 198 0.68 21.70 -11.72
N LEU A 199 -0.55 22.06 -12.03
CA LEU A 199 -1.73 21.45 -11.40
C LEU A 199 -1.87 20.02 -11.90
N THR A 200 -1.94 19.07 -10.98
CA THR A 200 -2.28 17.68 -11.27
C THR A 200 -3.75 17.45 -10.94
N ASN A 201 -4.51 16.94 -11.91
CA ASN A 201 -5.92 16.63 -11.69
C ASN A 201 -6.07 15.44 -10.73
N VAL A 202 -7.04 15.49 -9.82
CA VAL A 202 -7.36 14.39 -8.92
C VAL A 202 -8.82 14.01 -9.09
N ASN A 203 -9.08 12.81 -9.59
CA ASN A 203 -10.43 12.29 -9.74
C ASN A 203 -10.94 11.77 -8.39
N LEU A 204 -11.91 12.48 -7.80
CA LEU A 204 -12.50 12.15 -6.51
C LEU A 204 -13.53 11.01 -6.56
N ASN A 205 -13.84 10.46 -7.74
CA ASN A 205 -14.81 9.39 -7.93
C ASN A 205 -14.08 8.09 -8.27
N PRO A 206 -13.88 7.17 -7.30
CA PRO A 206 -13.14 5.95 -7.54
C PRO A 206 -13.84 5.02 -8.54
N GLY A 207 -13.05 4.42 -9.43
CA GLY A 207 -13.47 3.28 -10.23
C GLY A 207 -13.46 1.97 -9.42
N ARG A 208 -13.84 0.88 -10.07
CA ARG A 208 -13.85 -0.46 -9.48
C ARG A 208 -13.42 -1.50 -10.51
N ILE A 209 -12.64 -2.47 -10.07
CA ILE A 209 -12.44 -3.72 -10.81
C ILE A 209 -13.24 -4.80 -10.11
N ARG A 210 -14.08 -5.50 -10.87
CA ARG A 210 -14.85 -6.66 -10.41
C ARG A 210 -14.40 -7.91 -11.14
N ARG A 211 -14.45 -9.03 -10.44
CA ARG A 211 -14.15 -10.34 -11.03
C ARG A 211 -15.34 -11.29 -10.82
N THR A 212 -15.65 -12.08 -11.83
CA THR A 212 -16.72 -13.11 -11.78
C THR A 212 -16.24 -14.41 -12.44
N GLY A 213 -16.87 -15.53 -12.07
CA GLY A 213 -16.43 -16.89 -12.44
C GLY A 213 -15.80 -17.63 -11.25
N LYS A 214 -15.98 -18.96 -11.12
CA LYS A 214 -15.47 -19.72 -9.96
C LYS A 214 -14.97 -21.15 -10.23
N LEU A 215 -14.96 -21.64 -11.47
CA LEU A 215 -14.77 -23.08 -11.72
C LEU A 215 -13.65 -23.44 -12.71
N ARG A 216 -13.28 -22.55 -13.63
CA ARG A 216 -12.09 -22.66 -14.50
C ARG A 216 -11.57 -21.25 -14.79
N LYS A 217 -10.25 -21.03 -14.80
CA LYS A 217 -9.66 -19.71 -15.14
C LYS A 217 -10.14 -19.18 -16.50
N GLU A 218 -10.59 -20.08 -17.38
CA GLU A 218 -11.12 -19.78 -18.72
C GLU A 218 -12.49 -19.05 -18.70
N ASP A 219 -13.24 -19.17 -17.59
CA ASP A 219 -14.54 -18.53 -17.38
C ASP A 219 -14.43 -17.26 -16.51
N GLU A 220 -13.22 -16.87 -16.14
CA GLU A 220 -12.98 -15.63 -15.41
C GLU A 220 -13.32 -14.43 -16.30
N LYS A 221 -14.11 -13.51 -15.76
CA LYS A 221 -14.42 -12.22 -16.38
C LYS A 221 -14.01 -11.10 -15.46
N ILE A 222 -13.14 -10.22 -15.96
CA ILE A 222 -12.69 -9.01 -15.29
C ILE A 222 -13.45 -7.82 -15.90
N THR A 223 -14.08 -7.00 -15.06
CA THR A 223 -14.80 -5.80 -15.48
C THR A 223 -14.22 -4.57 -14.80
N LEU A 224 -13.91 -3.53 -15.58
CA LEU A 224 -13.61 -2.19 -15.08
C LEU A 224 -14.88 -1.34 -15.11
N GLU A 225 -15.25 -0.79 -13.96
CA GLU A 225 -16.36 0.14 -13.80
C GLU A 225 -15.80 1.52 -13.43
N LEU A 226 -16.14 2.54 -14.24
CA LEU A 226 -15.75 3.92 -14.00
C LEU A 226 -16.99 4.81 -13.92
N PRO A 227 -16.95 5.93 -13.16
CA PRO A 227 -17.99 6.96 -13.23
C PRO A 227 -18.18 7.43 -14.67
N ASN A 228 -19.43 7.47 -15.16
CA ASN A 228 -19.71 7.97 -16.50
C ASN A 228 -19.55 9.51 -16.51
N PRO A 229 -18.70 10.08 -17.39
CA PRO A 229 -18.48 11.52 -17.45
C PRO A 229 -19.70 12.32 -17.95
N HIS A 230 -20.66 11.65 -18.61
CA HIS A 230 -21.86 12.28 -19.16
C HIS A 230 -23.10 12.12 -18.28
N ASP A 231 -23.10 11.13 -17.37
CA ASP A 231 -24.19 10.86 -16.45
C ASP A 231 -23.62 10.34 -15.13
N GLN A 232 -23.70 11.14 -14.06
CA GLN A 232 -23.12 10.78 -12.76
C GLN A 232 -23.85 9.61 -12.08
N ASP A 233 -25.07 9.27 -12.53
CA ASP A 233 -25.85 8.16 -12.00
C ASP A 233 -25.56 6.83 -12.73
N GLU A 234 -24.77 6.85 -13.80
CA GLU A 234 -24.38 5.67 -14.57
C GLU A 234 -22.89 5.34 -14.43
N LEU A 235 -22.56 4.04 -14.52
CA LEU A 235 -21.19 3.55 -14.59
C LEU A 235 -20.87 3.10 -16.01
N LEU A 236 -19.75 3.58 -16.55
CA LEU A 236 -19.13 2.98 -17.72
C LEU A 236 -18.55 1.62 -17.31
N SER A 237 -19.05 0.53 -17.91
CA SER A 237 -18.59 -0.83 -17.67
C SER A 237 -17.86 -1.37 -18.89
N ILE A 238 -16.59 -1.76 -18.72
CA ILE A 238 -15.74 -2.35 -19.76
C ILE A 238 -15.37 -3.75 -19.31
N ASP A 239 -15.60 -4.76 -20.14
CA ASP A 239 -15.36 -6.17 -19.81
C ASP A 239 -14.42 -6.91 -20.76
N ASP A 240 -13.87 -6.22 -21.75
CA ASP A 240 -12.76 -6.68 -22.57
C ASP A 240 -11.43 -6.25 -21.96
N GLU A 241 -10.56 -7.21 -21.60
CA GLU A 241 -9.28 -6.91 -20.93
C GLU A 241 -8.34 -6.03 -21.78
N VAL A 242 -8.43 -6.09 -23.12
CA VAL A 242 -7.63 -5.23 -24.01
C VAL A 242 -8.10 -3.79 -23.90
N GLU A 243 -9.41 -3.57 -23.93
CA GLU A 243 -10.00 -2.26 -23.72
C GLU A 243 -9.74 -1.73 -22.29
N ILE A 244 -9.83 -2.59 -21.26
CA ILE A 244 -9.48 -2.22 -19.88
C ILE A 244 -8.03 -1.73 -19.81
N SER A 245 -7.08 -2.52 -20.33
CA SER A 245 -5.66 -2.19 -20.33
C SER A 245 -5.40 -0.85 -21.04
N HIS A 246 -5.99 -0.66 -22.23
CA HIS A 246 -5.90 0.60 -22.98
C HIS A 246 -6.47 1.78 -22.16
N ARG A 247 -7.66 1.60 -21.57
CA ARG A 247 -8.35 2.65 -20.82
C ARG A 247 -7.56 3.14 -19.62
N LEU A 248 -6.89 2.24 -18.90
CA LEU A 248 -6.06 2.59 -17.75
C LEU A 248 -4.81 3.38 -18.18
N LYS A 249 -4.19 3.01 -19.30
CA LYS A 249 -3.02 3.71 -19.86
C LYS A 249 -3.34 5.10 -20.41
N GLN A 250 -4.61 5.40 -20.67
CA GLN A 250 -5.09 6.73 -21.06
C GLN A 250 -5.42 7.64 -19.86
N PHE A 251 -5.28 7.16 -18.62
CA PHE A 251 -5.50 8.03 -17.48
C PHE A 251 -4.46 9.15 -17.45
N ASP A 252 -4.85 10.29 -16.86
CA ASP A 252 -3.97 11.40 -16.54
C ASP A 252 -4.27 11.88 -15.12
N GLY A 253 -3.24 12.31 -14.40
CA GLY A 253 -3.34 12.75 -13.02
C GLY A 253 -3.52 11.58 -12.02
N ILE A 254 -4.32 11.80 -10.98
CA ILE A 254 -4.50 10.84 -9.88
C ILE A 254 -5.92 10.27 -9.88
N HIS A 255 -6.02 8.95 -9.82
CA HIS A 255 -7.28 8.21 -9.75
C HIS A 255 -7.22 7.20 -8.61
N ALA A 256 -8.37 6.62 -8.29
CA ALA A 256 -8.43 5.42 -7.46
C ALA A 256 -9.31 4.36 -8.10
N ILE A 257 -8.94 3.10 -7.89
CA ILE A 257 -9.71 1.93 -8.31
C ILE A 257 -9.76 0.97 -7.13
N LYS A 258 -10.97 0.59 -6.75
CA LYS A 258 -11.18 -0.47 -5.77
C LYS A 258 -11.15 -1.84 -6.45
N ASP A 259 -10.20 -2.67 -6.08
CA ASP A 259 -10.07 -4.06 -6.53
C ASP A 259 -11.00 -5.00 -5.74
N ASP A 260 -11.27 -6.17 -6.32
CA ASP A 260 -12.26 -7.11 -5.81
C ASP A 260 -11.71 -8.00 -4.69
N PHE A 261 -11.68 -7.46 -3.46
CA PHE A 261 -11.26 -8.21 -2.28
C PHE A 261 -12.07 -9.49 -2.04
N ASN A 262 -13.38 -9.45 -2.26
CA ASN A 262 -14.25 -10.59 -2.00
C ASN A 262 -13.92 -11.73 -2.96
N TYR A 263 -13.71 -11.42 -4.25
CA TYR A 263 -13.27 -12.42 -5.20
C TYR A 263 -11.89 -13.00 -4.86
N TRP A 264 -10.93 -12.17 -4.47
CA TRP A 264 -9.61 -12.64 -4.05
C TRP A 264 -9.70 -13.58 -2.83
N CYS A 265 -10.50 -13.20 -1.83
CA CYS A 265 -10.79 -14.02 -0.64
C CYS A 265 -11.49 -15.34 -0.99
N ASP A 266 -12.49 -15.31 -1.87
CA ASP A 266 -13.24 -16.49 -2.30
C ASP A 266 -12.41 -17.47 -3.14
N ASN A 267 -11.23 -17.05 -3.61
CA ASN A 267 -10.28 -17.85 -4.38
C ASN A 267 -8.96 -18.04 -3.60
N ASP A 268 -9.07 -18.23 -2.28
CA ASP A 268 -7.97 -18.59 -1.38
C ASP A 268 -6.76 -17.66 -1.42
N TYR A 269 -6.99 -16.37 -1.72
CA TYR A 269 -5.95 -15.34 -1.85
C TYR A 269 -4.88 -15.66 -2.91
N LEU A 270 -5.20 -16.52 -3.88
CA LEU A 270 -4.30 -16.86 -4.97
C LEU A 270 -3.90 -15.60 -5.75
N TYR A 271 -2.62 -15.46 -6.08
CA TYR A 271 -2.10 -14.30 -6.81
C TYR A 271 -2.87 -14.02 -8.10
N SER A 272 -3.32 -15.05 -8.81
CA SER A 272 -4.04 -14.90 -10.08
C SER A 272 -5.47 -14.36 -9.95
N SER A 273 -6.02 -14.28 -8.73
CA SER A 273 -7.33 -13.67 -8.46
C SER A 273 -7.21 -12.28 -7.82
N SER A 274 -5.99 -11.73 -7.74
CA SER A 274 -5.67 -10.46 -7.07
C SER A 274 -5.69 -9.26 -8.05
N LYS A 275 -4.92 -8.19 -7.79
CA LYS A 275 -4.92 -6.96 -8.58
C LYS A 275 -4.29 -7.20 -9.95
N PRO A 276 -5.05 -7.14 -11.07
CA PRO A 276 -4.47 -7.34 -12.39
C PRO A 276 -3.58 -6.16 -12.80
N ILE A 277 -2.46 -6.50 -13.46
CA ILE A 277 -1.61 -5.63 -14.28
C ILE A 277 -1.54 -6.26 -15.67
N TRP A 278 -1.62 -5.44 -16.72
CA TRP A 278 -1.66 -5.89 -18.10
C TRP A 278 -0.49 -5.33 -18.89
N PHE A 279 0.30 -6.22 -19.47
CA PHE A 279 1.45 -5.82 -20.29
C PHE A 279 1.43 -6.53 -21.64
N ASP A 280 1.46 -5.75 -22.72
CA ASP A 280 1.64 -6.18 -24.10
C ASP A 280 3.05 -5.78 -24.57
N PRO A 281 4.03 -6.70 -24.57
CA PRO A 281 5.42 -6.32 -24.85
C PRO A 281 5.67 -5.78 -26.28
N GLU A 282 4.71 -5.95 -27.20
CA GLU A 282 4.80 -5.40 -28.56
C GLU A 282 4.23 -3.98 -28.68
N LYS A 283 3.36 -3.57 -27.75
CA LYS A 283 2.65 -2.27 -27.82
C LYS A 283 3.01 -1.33 -26.68
N ASP A 284 3.28 -1.87 -25.50
CA ASP A 284 3.58 -1.12 -24.28
C ASP A 284 5.09 -0.80 -24.19
N ILE A 285 5.69 -0.35 -25.31
CA ILE A 285 7.12 -0.01 -25.36
C ILE A 285 7.43 1.37 -24.73
N ASP A 286 6.44 2.26 -24.72
CA ASP A 286 6.56 3.63 -24.24
C ASP A 286 5.74 3.90 -22.96
N VAL A 287 5.04 2.89 -22.44
CA VAL A 287 4.20 2.97 -21.23
C VAL A 287 4.54 1.81 -20.31
N HIS A 288 4.82 2.11 -19.03
CA HIS A 288 5.17 1.10 -18.04
C HIS A 288 4.25 1.18 -16.82
N ASP A 289 3.43 0.13 -16.63
CA ASP A 289 2.63 -0.04 -15.42
C ASP A 289 3.49 -0.58 -14.27
N ILE A 290 3.60 0.18 -13.18
CA ILE A 290 4.37 -0.20 -11.98
C ILE A 290 3.43 -0.14 -10.76
N LEU A 291 3.31 -1.25 -10.03
CA LEU A 291 2.48 -1.36 -8.83
C LEU A 291 3.35 -1.46 -7.58
N PHE A 292 3.15 -0.54 -6.64
CA PHE A 292 3.75 -0.57 -5.31
C PHE A 292 2.76 -1.14 -4.30
N ASP A 293 3.10 -2.23 -3.63
CA ASP A 293 2.24 -2.81 -2.59
C ASP A 293 3.06 -3.54 -1.52
N ASP A 294 2.70 -3.37 -0.25
CA ASP A 294 3.40 -4.00 0.86
C ASP A 294 3.09 -5.50 0.99
N ASN A 295 2.10 -6.03 0.25
CA ASN A 295 1.73 -7.44 0.17
C ASN A 295 2.07 -8.11 -1.17
N PHE A 296 2.93 -7.51 -1.99
CA PHE A 296 3.54 -8.23 -3.10
C PHE A 296 4.59 -9.23 -2.58
N ARG A 297 4.50 -10.50 -2.98
CA ARG A 297 5.43 -11.57 -2.58
C ARG A 297 5.80 -12.40 -3.81
N VAL A 298 7.08 -12.78 -3.89
CA VAL A 298 7.60 -13.71 -4.93
C VAL A 298 7.85 -15.12 -4.42
N ILE A 299 7.57 -15.37 -3.14
CA ILE A 299 7.86 -16.64 -2.47
C ILE A 299 6.63 -17.49 -2.17
N ASP A 300 5.44 -16.89 -2.12
CA ASP A 300 4.18 -17.57 -1.80
C ASP A 300 3.09 -17.15 -2.81
N PRO A 301 2.61 -18.07 -3.66
CA PRO A 301 1.54 -17.79 -4.61
C PRO A 301 0.18 -17.51 -3.95
N ASN A 302 -0.04 -17.95 -2.71
CA ASN A 302 -1.32 -17.77 -2.01
C ASN A 302 -1.34 -16.50 -1.14
N ASP A 303 -0.33 -15.65 -1.27
CA ASP A 303 -0.17 -14.45 -0.44
C ASP A 303 0.56 -13.33 -1.20
N SER A 304 0.28 -13.21 -2.50
CA SER A 304 0.81 -12.15 -3.36
C SER A 304 -0.34 -11.39 -4.01
N VAL A 305 -0.40 -10.08 -3.81
CA VAL A 305 -1.56 -9.26 -4.16
C VAL A 305 -1.56 -8.75 -5.61
N VAL A 306 -0.70 -9.30 -6.48
CA VAL A 306 -0.57 -8.87 -7.88
C VAL A 306 -0.77 -10.06 -8.83
N ASP A 307 -1.62 -9.86 -9.83
CA ASP A 307 -1.85 -10.75 -10.97
C ASP A 307 -1.21 -10.12 -12.21
N ILE A 308 0.05 -10.46 -12.50
CA ILE A 308 0.74 -10.00 -13.70
C ILE A 308 0.25 -10.80 -14.90
N ARG A 309 -0.33 -10.11 -15.88
CA ARG A 309 -0.92 -10.72 -17.08
C ARG A 309 -0.22 -10.22 -18.35
N LEU A 310 0.25 -11.17 -19.17
CA LEU A 310 0.92 -10.87 -20.44
C LEU A 310 0.02 -11.14 -21.62
N MET A 311 0.09 -10.26 -22.63
CA MET A 311 -0.57 -10.48 -23.91
C MET A 311 0.02 -11.72 -24.61
N ASN A 312 -0.82 -12.69 -24.90
CA ASN A 312 -0.47 -13.82 -25.76
C ASN A 312 -0.82 -13.47 -27.21
N GLU A 313 0.21 -13.33 -28.06
CA GLU A 313 0.07 -12.92 -29.45
C GLU A 313 -0.79 -13.87 -30.28
N ASN A 314 -0.69 -15.19 -30.03
CA ASN A 314 -1.44 -16.19 -30.79
C ASN A 314 -2.94 -16.13 -30.52
N THR A 315 -3.32 -15.85 -29.27
CA THR A 315 -4.74 -15.81 -28.88
C THR A 315 -5.32 -14.41 -28.82
N GLN A 316 -4.47 -13.36 -28.88
CA GLN A 316 -4.84 -11.95 -28.64
C GLN A 316 -5.61 -11.80 -27.31
N ARG A 317 -5.12 -12.48 -26.27
CA ARG A 317 -5.71 -12.47 -24.93
C ARG A 317 -4.62 -12.38 -23.89
N TYR A 318 -4.90 -11.67 -22.80
CA TYR A 318 -4.05 -11.68 -21.64
C TYR A 318 -4.11 -13.02 -20.92
N LYS A 319 -2.97 -13.45 -20.40
CA LYS A 319 -2.84 -14.62 -19.55
C LYS A 319 -2.02 -14.28 -18.32
N THR A 320 -2.48 -14.74 -17.16
CA THR A 320 -1.67 -14.71 -15.94
C THR A 320 -0.34 -15.41 -16.15
N VAL A 321 0.76 -14.76 -15.79
CA VAL A 321 2.09 -15.36 -15.78
C VAL A 321 2.19 -16.41 -14.70
N SER A 322 2.87 -17.52 -15.00
CA SER A 322 3.18 -18.57 -14.01
C SER A 322 3.98 -17.99 -12.83
N PHE A 323 3.64 -18.40 -11.60
CA PHE A 323 4.28 -17.89 -10.39
C PHE A 323 5.80 -18.16 -10.34
N GLU A 324 6.27 -19.19 -11.05
CA GLU A 324 7.71 -19.50 -11.14
C GLU A 324 8.55 -18.36 -11.75
N HIS A 325 7.90 -17.46 -12.49
CA HIS A 325 8.53 -16.29 -13.10
C HIS A 325 8.40 -15.01 -12.26
N TYR A 326 7.67 -15.02 -11.14
CA TYR A 326 7.39 -13.78 -10.38
C TYR A 326 8.65 -13.11 -9.83
N SER A 327 9.66 -13.89 -9.45
CA SER A 327 10.96 -13.34 -9.02
C SER A 327 11.69 -12.59 -10.14
N GLN A 328 11.41 -12.90 -11.40
CA GLN A 328 11.96 -12.21 -12.57
C GLN A 328 11.18 -10.93 -12.92
N LEU A 329 9.99 -10.75 -12.32
CA LEU A 329 9.08 -9.63 -12.58
C LEU A 329 8.99 -8.66 -11.39
N GLU A 330 9.58 -9.03 -10.25
CA GLU A 330 9.83 -8.14 -9.12
C GLU A 330 10.77 -7.00 -9.52
N ASN A 331 10.43 -5.79 -9.10
CA ASN A 331 11.06 -4.55 -9.55
C ASN A 331 11.08 -4.42 -11.09
N VAL A 332 10.14 -5.05 -11.79
CA VAL A 332 9.74 -4.69 -13.16
C VAL A 332 8.35 -4.08 -13.06
N PHE A 333 7.33 -4.92 -12.86
CA PHE A 333 5.92 -4.50 -12.81
C PHE A 333 5.39 -4.31 -11.39
N ALA A 334 6.05 -4.91 -10.39
CA ALA A 334 5.61 -4.88 -9.01
C ALA A 334 6.77 -4.70 -8.04
N VAL A 335 6.60 -3.81 -7.07
CA VAL A 335 7.58 -3.50 -6.03
C VAL A 335 6.94 -3.79 -4.67
N GLN A 336 7.59 -4.65 -3.88
CA GLN A 336 7.21 -4.82 -2.48
C GLN A 336 7.60 -3.56 -1.70
N ALA A 337 6.60 -2.78 -1.26
CA ALA A 337 6.86 -1.49 -0.61
C ALA A 337 7.53 -1.68 0.78
N ASP A 338 8.76 -1.15 0.94
CA ASP A 338 9.46 -1.13 2.23
C ASP A 338 9.16 0.16 3.00
N LEU A 339 8.30 0.09 4.02
CA LEU A 339 7.98 1.27 4.82
C LEU A 339 9.21 1.87 5.52
N MET A 340 10.19 1.06 5.92
CA MET A 340 11.39 1.59 6.58
C MET A 340 12.24 2.36 5.57
N GLU A 341 12.47 1.79 4.39
CA GLU A 341 13.24 2.44 3.34
C GLU A 341 12.53 3.71 2.83
N ILE A 342 11.21 3.68 2.64
CA ILE A 342 10.43 4.86 2.23
C ILE A 342 10.58 6.01 3.24
N LEU A 343 10.61 5.71 4.53
CA LEU A 343 10.71 6.72 5.59
C LEU A 343 12.13 7.26 5.77
N GLU A 344 13.15 6.51 5.36
CA GLU A 344 14.56 6.89 5.49
C GLU A 344 15.13 7.50 4.21
N ASN A 345 14.55 7.16 3.06
CA ASN A 345 14.95 7.62 1.74
C ASN A 345 13.83 8.44 1.09
N GLU A 346 13.99 9.76 1.10
CA GLU A 346 13.04 10.70 0.48
C GLU A 346 12.81 10.47 -1.02
N ASN A 347 13.76 9.81 -1.70
CA ASN A 347 13.72 9.51 -3.13
C ASN A 347 13.30 8.07 -3.44
N TYR A 348 12.92 7.27 -2.44
CA TYR A 348 12.62 5.83 -2.61
C TYR A 348 11.77 5.52 -3.85
N TYR A 349 10.63 6.19 -4.01
CA TYR A 349 9.73 5.92 -5.14
C TYR A 349 10.33 6.31 -6.48
N ILE A 350 11.14 7.38 -6.52
CA ILE A 350 11.84 7.80 -7.75
C ILE A 350 12.84 6.73 -8.16
N GLU A 351 13.69 6.31 -7.22
CA GLU A 351 14.72 5.30 -7.45
C GLU A 351 14.10 3.97 -7.88
N LYS A 352 12.97 3.58 -7.28
CA LYS A 352 12.23 2.37 -7.66
C LYS A 352 11.56 2.46 -9.03
N VAL A 353 10.99 3.60 -9.40
CA VAL A 353 10.46 3.80 -10.77
C VAL A 353 11.59 3.69 -11.80
N GLU A 354 12.73 4.33 -11.55
CA GLU A 354 13.87 4.24 -12.45
C GLU A 354 14.48 2.82 -12.50
N GLU A 355 14.49 2.10 -11.38
CA GLU A 355 14.87 0.68 -11.33
C GLU A 355 13.95 -0.18 -12.18
N CYS A 356 12.63 -0.03 -12.01
CA CYS A 356 11.61 -0.72 -12.81
C CYS A 356 11.80 -0.47 -14.31
N GLU A 357 12.02 0.77 -14.73
CA GLU A 357 12.20 1.12 -16.13
C GLU A 357 13.46 0.49 -16.74
N ARG A 358 14.58 0.49 -16.00
CA ARG A 358 15.80 -0.21 -16.44
C ARG A 358 15.56 -1.72 -16.58
N ASN A 359 14.93 -2.32 -15.58
CA ASN A 359 14.66 -3.76 -15.57
C ASN A 359 13.65 -4.16 -16.66
N LEU A 360 12.68 -3.30 -17.00
CA LEU A 360 11.80 -3.53 -18.14
C LEU A 360 12.56 -3.52 -19.46
N ALA A 361 13.48 -2.56 -19.65
CA ALA A 361 14.32 -2.52 -20.85
C ALA A 361 15.16 -3.80 -21.00
N ASP A 362 15.73 -4.29 -19.89
CA ASP A 362 16.47 -5.56 -19.87
C ASP A 362 15.57 -6.76 -20.19
N LEU A 363 14.35 -6.81 -19.63
CA LEU A 363 13.37 -7.85 -19.91
C LEU A 363 12.95 -7.86 -21.39
N LEU A 364 12.66 -6.69 -21.97
CA LEU A 364 12.31 -6.52 -23.38
C LEU A 364 13.45 -6.95 -24.32
N SER A 365 14.70 -6.78 -23.89
CA SER A 365 15.86 -7.28 -24.65
C SER A 365 16.01 -8.81 -24.62
N ASN A 366 15.37 -9.49 -23.66
CA ASN A 366 15.47 -10.93 -23.45
C ASN A 366 14.22 -11.67 -23.96
N THR A 367 14.15 -11.84 -25.28
CA THR A 367 13.02 -12.51 -25.96
C THR A 367 12.80 -13.95 -25.53
N GLU A 368 13.84 -14.67 -25.08
CA GLU A 368 13.71 -16.04 -24.58
C GLU A 368 12.93 -16.09 -23.26
N ILE A 369 13.21 -15.16 -22.33
CA ILE A 369 12.46 -15.06 -21.08
C ILE A 369 11.00 -14.69 -21.35
N LEU A 370 10.76 -13.66 -22.17
CA LEU A 370 9.40 -13.23 -22.50
C LEU A 370 8.57 -14.33 -23.17
N ASN A 371 9.16 -15.08 -24.10
CA ASN A 371 8.46 -16.20 -24.75
C ASN A 371 8.09 -17.31 -23.75
N ARG A 372 8.96 -17.62 -22.77
CA ARG A 372 8.63 -18.59 -21.71
C ARG A 372 7.50 -18.11 -20.80
N MET A 373 7.37 -16.81 -20.59
CA MET A 373 6.29 -16.25 -19.76
C MET A 373 4.94 -16.16 -20.50
N ARG A 374 4.95 -16.04 -21.84
CA ARG A 374 3.76 -15.88 -22.68
C ARG A 374 3.05 -17.21 -23.02
N TYR A 375 3.77 -18.32 -23.03
CA TYR A 375 3.34 -19.62 -23.54
C TYR A 375 3.57 -20.73 -22.52
#